data_AF-A0A9E1ELK7-F1
#
_entry.id   AF-A0A9E1ELK7-F1
#
_cell.length_a   1.000
_cell.length_b   1.000
_cell.length_c   1.000
_cell.angle_alpha   90.00
_cell.angle_beta   90.00
_cell.angle_gamma   90.00
#
_symmetry.space_group_name_H-M   'P 1'
#
loop_
_entity.id
_entity.type
_entity.pdbx_description
1 polymer ?
#
loop_
_entity_poly.entity_id
_entity_poly.type
_entity_poly.pdbx_seq_one_letter_code
_entity_poly.pdbx_strand_id
1 'polypeptide(L)' 'MYKKSFTFGEWALKWLTTYKLGKVKMHTYNYIYRIHIEKYMIPYVGNSDLTSITQANI' A
#
# COMPACT_ATOMS: atom_id res chain seq x y z
N MET A 1 -25.73 0.43 3.51
CA MET A 1 -24.37 0.41 4.09
C MET A 1 -23.44 1.10 3.11
N TYR A 2 -22.85 2.25 3.44
CA TYR A 2 -21.89 2.92 2.56
C TYR A 2 -20.57 2.13 2.56
N LYS A 3 -20.25 1.47 1.44
CA LYS A 3 -18.95 0.82 1.26
C LYS A 3 -17.93 1.93 0.98
N LYS A 4 -17.04 2.19 1.94
CA LYS A 4 -15.97 3.18 1.76
C LYS A 4 -14.99 2.61 0.73
N SER A 5 -15.06 3.09 -0.51
CA SER A 5 -14.10 2.73 -1.56
C SER A 5 -12.79 3.44 -1.26
N PHE A 6 -11.72 2.66 -1.19
CA PHE A 6 -10.35 3.14 -1.12
C PHE A 6 -9.58 2.49 -2.25
N THR A 7 -8.65 3.23 -2.83
CA THR A 7 -7.71 2.62 -3.76
C THR A 7 -6.65 1.83 -3.00
N PHE A 8 -5.99 0.90 -3.69
CA PHE A 8 -4.84 0.19 -3.13
C PHE A 8 -3.77 1.16 -2.62
N GLY A 9 -3.48 2.21 -3.38
CA GLY A 9 -2.44 3.17 -3.04
C GLY A 9 -2.73 3.89 -1.73
N GLU A 10 -3.97 4.36 -1.54
CA GLU A 10 -4.41 5.01 -0.30
C GLU A 10 -4.29 4.08 0.90
N TRP A 11 -4.73 2.82 0.74
CA TRP A 11 -4.62 1.82 1.79
C TRP A 11 -3.15 1.49 2.11
N ALA A 12 -2.31 1.29 1.10
CA ALA A 12 -0.92 0.90 1.26
C ALA A 12 -0.08 1.99 1.94
N LEU A 13 -0.31 3.26 1.59
CA LEU A 13 0.33 4.41 2.26
C LEU A 13 -0.12 4.54 3.72
N LYS A 14 -1.41 4.31 3.99
CA LYS A 14 -1.92 4.30 5.37
C LYS A 14 -1.33 3.14 6.17
N TRP A 15 -1.19 1.96 5.58
CA TRP A 15 -0.57 0.81 6.21
C TRP A 15 0.91 1.05 6.53
N LEU A 16 1.66 1.68 5.61
CA LEU A 16 3.06 2.08 5.83
C LEU A 16 3.22 2.94 7.08
N THR A 17 2.44 4.03 7.16
CA THR A 17 2.54 4.98 8.27
C THR A 17 2.01 4.41 9.58
N THR A 18 0.93 3.62 9.54
CA THR A 18 0.31 3.05 10.74
C THR A 18 1.12 1.92 11.36
N TYR A 19 1.68 1.03 10.54
CA TYR A 19 2.24 -0.24 11.01
C TYR A 19 3.75 -0.40 10.80
N LYS A 20 4.38 0.38 9.92
CA LYS A 20 5.82 0.25 9.63
C LYS A 20 6.63 1.42 10.16
N LEU A 21 6.14 2.65 10.05
CA LEU A 21 6.86 3.82 10.53
C LEU A 21 7.09 3.74 12.04
N GLY A 22 8.35 3.88 12.47
CA GLY A 22 8.74 3.77 13.89
C GLY A 22 8.67 2.35 14.49
N LYS A 23 8.16 1.35 13.75
CA LYS A 23 8.12 -0.06 14.17
C LYS A 23 9.25 -0.89 13.59
N VAL A 24 9.89 -0.40 12.53
CA VAL A 24 11.10 -1.00 11.94
C VAL A 24 12.22 0.05 11.86
N LYS A 25 13.46 -0.40 11.66
CA LYS A 25 14.59 0.50 11.42
C LYS A 25 14.29 1.41 10.23
N MET A 26 14.65 2.68 10.33
CA MET A 26 14.37 3.68 9.29
C MET A 26 14.92 3.28 7.92
N HIS A 27 16.08 2.64 7.88
CA HIS A 27 16.64 2.07 6.65
C HIS A 27 15.70 1.03 6.04
N THR A 28 15.23 0.04 6.82
CA THR A 28 14.28 -0.97 6.36
C THR A 28 12.95 -0.35 5.93
N TYR A 29 12.44 0.64 6.66
CA TYR A 29 11.21 1.36 6.30
C TYR A 29 11.33 1.99 4.90
N ASN A 30 12.39 2.77 4.68
CA ASN A 30 12.57 3.51 3.43
C ASN A 30 12.89 2.60 2.25
N TYR A 31 13.87 1.71 2.41
CA TYR A 31 14.43 0.98 1.27
C TYR A 31 13.67 -0.30 0.91
N ILE A 32 12.99 -0.92 1.87
CA ILE A 32 12.24 -2.14 1.62
C ILE A 32 10.76 -1.80 1.43
N TYR A 33 10.10 -1.29 2.46
CA TYR A 33 8.63 -1.15 2.43
C TYR A 33 8.17 0.03 1.57
N ARG A 34 8.70 1.24 1.83
CA ARG A 34 8.24 2.46 1.16
C ARG A 34 8.58 2.43 -0.33
N ILE A 35 9.82 2.11 -0.70
CA ILE A 35 10.22 2.03 -2.11
C ILE A 35 9.41 0.97 -2.87
N HIS A 36 9.20 -0.23 -2.31
CA HIS A 36 8.41 -1.26 -2.99
C HIS A 36 6.98 -0.78 -3.26
N ILE A 37 6.32 -0.19 -2.28
CA ILE A 37 4.96 0.31 -2.43
C ILE A 37 4.91 1.47 -3.42
N GLU A 38 5.74 2.51 -3.23
CA GLU A 38 5.68 3.73 -4.04
C GLU A 38 6.16 3.54 -5.47
N LYS A 39 7.22 2.75 -5.70
CA LYS A 39 7.81 2.60 -7.04
C LYS A 39 7.31 1.40 -7.82
N TYR A 40 6.90 0.32 -7.15
CA TYR A 40 6.62 -0.95 -7.82
C TYR A 40 5.16 -1.40 -7.70
N MET A 41 4.40 -0.92 -6.73
CA MET A 41 2.99 -1.32 -6.58
C MET A 41 2.03 -0.21 -7.01
N ILE A 42 2.19 0.99 -6.45
CA ILE A 42 1.30 2.14 -6.74
C ILE A 42 1.20 2.45 -8.24
N PRO A 43 2.29 2.45 -9.03
CA PRO A 43 2.19 2.78 -10.46
C PRO A 43 1.33 1.79 -11.27
N TYR A 44 1.18 0.55 -10.81
CA TYR A 44 0.49 -0.52 -11.56
C TYR A 44 -0.91 -0.80 -11.04
N VAL A 45 -1.08 -0.85 -9.71
CA VAL A 45 -2.35 -1.23 -9.07
C VAL A 45 -2.84 -0.17 -8.07
N GLY A 46 -2.11 0.94 -7.92
CA GLY A 46 -2.41 1.98 -6.92
C GLY A 46 -3.77 2.64 -7.08
N ASN A 47 -4.28 2.74 -8.31
CA ASN A 47 -5.60 3.32 -8.62
C ASN A 47 -6.73 2.28 -8.60
N SER A 48 -6.41 0.99 -8.45
CA SER A 48 -7.42 -0.06 -8.37
C SER A 48 -8.19 0.07 -7.06
N ASP A 49 -9.51 -0.08 -7.12
CA ASP A 49 -10.34 -0.22 -5.91
C ASP A 49 -9.82 -1.44 -5.14
N LEU A 50 -9.60 -1.29 -3.84
CA LEU A 50 -9.12 -2.40 -3.01
C LEU A 50 -10.05 -3.62 -3.07
N THR A 51 -11.34 -3.39 -3.32
CA THR A 51 -12.35 -4.43 -3.45
C THR A 51 -12.39 -5.08 -4.84
N SER A 52 -11.65 -4.55 -5.81
CA SER A 52 -11.48 -5.15 -7.14
C SER A 52 -10.15 -5.92 -7.31
N ILE A 53 -9.27 -5.90 -6.30
CA ILE A 53 -8.07 -6.76 -6.29
C ILE A 53 -8.52 -8.21 -6.07
N THR A 54 -8.34 -9.02 -7.09
CA THR A 54 -8.60 -10.47 -7.03
C THR A 54 -7.31 -11.22 -6.80
N GLN A 55 -7.40 -12.50 -6.42
CA GLN A 55 -6.22 -13.37 -6.26
C GLN A 55 -5.42 -13.53 -7.57
N ALA A 56 -6.00 -13.21 -8.74
CA ALA A 56 -5.28 -13.18 -10.02
C ALA A 56 -4.33 -11.96 -10.17
N ASN A 57 -4.39 -10.98 -9.26
CA ASN A 57 -3.55 -9.78 -9.26
C ASN A 57 -2.38 -9.83 -8.25
N ILE A 58 -2.18 -10.95 -7.56
CA ILE A 58 -1.17 -11.18 -6.50
C ILE A 58 -0.28 -12.35 -6.89
#